data_AF-A0A183V2V3-F1
#
_entry.id   AF-A0A183V2V3-F1
#
_cell.length_a   1.000
_cell.length_b   1.000
_cell.length_c   1.000
_cell.angle_alpha   90.00
_cell.angle_beta   90.00
_cell.angle_gamma   90.00
#
_symmetry.space_group_name_H-M   'P 1'
#
loop_
_entity.id
_entity.type
_entity.pdbx_description
1 polymer ?
#
loop_
_entity_poly.entity_id
_entity_poly.type
_entity_poly.pdbx_seq_one_letter_code
_entity_poly.pdbx_strand_id
1 'polypeptide(L)'
;MMNRLLSMDTNATQVLCAALSGLSMLFYPSVSIAMYILWKFIEAYYFVLVDEGYLPRVPYGDILLYTLSTGYVLWSVTIEPHAIRKGYWDFLSKLTGGRVELLNRRLYDIHGFRSSLLFPNFTPQLNPKFITINPSTYLQPVAPSS
;
A
#
# COMPACT_ATOMS: atom_id res chain seq x y z
N MET A 1 -24.26 -3.78 -27.76
CA MET A 1 -24.92 -2.71 -28.56
C MET A 1 -24.05 -2.26 -29.73
N MET A 2 -22.73 -2.03 -29.52
CA MET A 2 -21.81 -1.54 -30.57
C MET A 2 -21.55 -2.54 -31.72
N ASN A 3 -21.36 -3.84 -31.45
CA ASN A 3 -21.27 -4.87 -32.51
C ASN A 3 -22.50 -4.93 -33.41
N ARG A 4 -23.67 -4.51 -32.91
CA ARG A 4 -24.93 -4.52 -33.65
C ARG A 4 -25.08 -3.29 -34.57
N LEU A 5 -24.30 -2.23 -34.32
CA LEU A 5 -24.37 -0.96 -35.04
C LEU A 5 -23.22 -0.78 -36.04
N LEU A 6 -22.02 -1.30 -35.76
CA LEU A 6 -20.83 -0.98 -36.55
C LEU A 6 -20.33 -2.10 -37.49
N SER A 7 -20.90 -3.31 -37.46
CA SER A 7 -20.45 -4.45 -38.29
C SER A 7 -18.92 -4.60 -38.37
N MET A 8 -18.22 -4.27 -37.29
CA MET A 8 -16.77 -4.40 -37.15
C MET A 8 -16.43 -5.67 -36.39
N ASP A 9 -15.20 -6.15 -36.57
CA ASP A 9 -14.69 -7.31 -35.85
C ASP A 9 -14.84 -7.17 -34.33
N THR A 10 -15.19 -8.29 -33.68
CA THR A 10 -15.48 -8.34 -32.24
C THR A 10 -14.25 -7.96 -31.42
N ASN A 11 -13.05 -8.36 -31.84
CA ASN A 11 -11.79 -8.07 -31.15
C ASN A 11 -11.46 -6.56 -31.17
N ALA A 12 -11.60 -5.92 -32.34
CA ALA A 12 -11.33 -4.49 -32.48
C ALA A 12 -12.28 -3.65 -31.61
N THR A 13 -13.57 -4.03 -31.57
CA THR A 13 -14.57 -3.35 -30.75
C THR A 13 -14.30 -3.50 -29.26
N GLN A 14 -13.83 -4.67 -28.80
CA GLN A 14 -13.44 -4.89 -27.40
C GLN A 14 -12.26 -4.01 -26.98
N VAL A 15 -11.24 -3.91 -27.83
CA VAL A 15 -10.08 -3.04 -27.57
C VAL A 15 -10.49 -1.57 -27.50
N LEU A 16 -11.36 -1.11 -28.40
CA LEU A 16 -11.88 0.26 -28.38
C LEU A 16 -12.72 0.54 -27.12
N CYS A 17 -13.58 -0.39 -26.70
CA CYS A 17 -14.33 -0.27 -25.45
C CYS A 17 -13.39 -0.17 -24.23
N ALA A 18 -12.36 -1.01 -24.17
CA ALA A 18 -11.39 -0.99 -23.09
C ALA A 18 -10.61 0.34 -23.07
N ALA A 19 -10.18 0.83 -24.23
CA ALA A 19 -9.52 2.12 -24.36
C ALA A 19 -10.42 3.28 -23.94
N LEU A 20 -11.69 3.29 -24.38
CA LEU A 20 -12.67 4.31 -24.02
C LEU A 20 -13.01 4.29 -22.53
N SER A 21 -13.13 3.09 -21.94
CA SER A 21 -13.35 2.92 -20.50
C SER A 21 -12.15 3.42 -19.68
N GLY A 22 -10.92 3.08 -20.09
CA GLY A 22 -9.70 3.61 -19.47
C GLY A 22 -9.60 5.13 -19.60
N LEU A 23 -9.98 5.69 -20.75
CA LEU A 23 -10.00 7.13 -20.97
C LEU A 23 -11.03 7.84 -20.06
N SER A 24 -12.22 7.24 -19.87
CA SER A 24 -13.25 7.77 -18.97
C SER A 24 -12.76 7.89 -17.53
N MET A 25 -11.89 6.96 -17.11
CA MET A 25 -11.31 6.95 -15.77
C MET A 25 -10.33 8.12 -15.52
N LEU A 26 -9.73 8.68 -16.57
CA LEU A 26 -8.91 9.90 -16.48
C LEU A 26 -9.75 11.15 -16.16
N PHE A 27 -11.02 11.17 -16.58
CA PHE A 27 -11.93 12.28 -16.29
C PHE A 27 -12.50 12.23 -14.86
N TYR A 28 -12.55 11.05 -14.22
CA TYR A 28 -12.99 10.87 -12.83
C TYR A 28 -11.91 10.15 -11.97
N PRO A 29 -10.79 10.81 -11.67
CA PRO A 29 -9.72 10.22 -10.89
C PRO A 29 -10.09 10.17 -9.41
N SER A 30 -10.69 9.07 -8.96
CA SER A 30 -10.77 8.74 -7.54
C SER A 30 -9.81 7.62 -7.20
N VAL A 31 -8.90 7.88 -6.25
CA VAL A 31 -7.84 6.93 -5.86
C VAL A 31 -8.44 5.60 -5.40
N SER A 32 -9.54 5.63 -4.66
CA SER A 32 -10.22 4.43 -4.17
C SER A 32 -10.75 3.55 -5.30
N ILE A 33 -11.54 4.11 -6.24
CA ILE A 33 -12.09 3.33 -7.36
C ILE A 33 -10.96 2.82 -8.27
N ALA A 34 -9.92 3.64 -8.47
CA ALA A 34 -8.78 3.23 -9.28
C ALA A 34 -8.03 2.03 -8.69
N MET A 35 -7.84 2.02 -7.37
CA MET A 35 -7.25 0.87 -6.68
C MET A 35 -8.13 -0.38 -6.81
N TYR A 36 -9.45 -0.26 -6.69
CA TYR A 36 -10.36 -1.40 -6.84
C TYR A 36 -10.34 -1.98 -8.26
N ILE A 37 -10.39 -1.14 -9.29
CA ILE A 37 -10.35 -1.59 -10.70
C ILE A 37 -9.00 -2.24 -11.02
N LEU A 38 -7.90 -1.61 -10.59
CA LEU A 38 -6.55 -2.17 -10.75
C LEU A 38 -6.45 -3.56 -10.12
N TRP A 39 -6.98 -3.73 -8.90
CA TRP A 39 -6.97 -5.02 -8.21
C TRP A 39 -7.74 -6.09 -8.98
N LYS A 40 -8.98 -5.80 -9.42
CA LYS A 40 -9.78 -6.73 -10.22
C LYS A 40 -9.12 -7.04 -11.58
N PHE A 41 -8.39 -6.09 -12.17
CA PHE A 41 -7.62 -6.33 -13.38
C PHE A 41 -6.48 -7.32 -13.15
N ILE A 42 -5.69 -7.15 -12.08
CA ILE A 42 -4.60 -8.07 -11.71
C ILE A 42 -5.14 -9.48 -11.46
N GLU A 43 -6.26 -9.60 -10.73
CA GLU A 43 -6.93 -10.87 -10.46
C GLU A 43 -7.38 -11.55 -11.76
N ALA A 44 -8.06 -10.83 -12.66
CA ALA A 44 -8.49 -11.37 -13.94
C ALA A 44 -7.31 -11.78 -14.84
N TYR A 45 -6.26 -10.96 -14.88
CA TYR A 45 -5.06 -11.24 -15.66
C TYR A 45 -4.32 -12.47 -15.16
N TYR A 46 -4.25 -12.66 -13.83
CA TYR A 46 -3.68 -13.87 -13.23
C TYR A 46 -4.41 -15.14 -13.69
N PHE A 47 -5.75 -15.13 -13.70
CA PHE A 47 -6.53 -16.28 -14.18
C PHE A 47 -6.29 -16.58 -15.66
N VAL A 48 -6.24 -15.55 -16.51
CA VAL A 48 -5.92 -15.73 -17.94
C VAL A 48 -4.53 -16.35 -18.12
N LEU A 49 -3.52 -15.89 -17.37
CA LEU A 49 -2.17 -16.45 -17.45
C LEU A 49 -2.07 -17.91 -16.97
N VAL A 50 -2.88 -18.29 -15.99
CA VAL A 50 -2.98 -19.69 -15.52
C VAL A 50 -3.67 -20.55 -16.58
N ASP A 51 -4.73 -20.04 -17.23
CA ASP A 51 -5.46 -20.75 -18.28
C ASP A 51 -4.61 -20.94 -19.56
N GLU A 52 -3.77 -19.96 -19.90
CA GLU A 52 -2.81 -20.05 -21.01
C GLU A 52 -1.59 -20.94 -20.70
N GLY A 53 -1.44 -21.39 -19.44
CA GLY A 53 -0.39 -22.32 -19.02
C GLY A 53 0.97 -21.67 -18.72
N TYR A 54 1.05 -20.33 -18.65
CA TYR A 54 2.29 -19.63 -18.29
C TYR A 54 2.64 -19.73 -16.81
N LEU A 55 1.64 -19.83 -15.93
CA LEU A 55 1.83 -20.04 -14.49
C LEU A 55 1.28 -21.39 -14.04
N PRO A 56 1.97 -22.09 -13.12
CA PRO A 56 1.42 -23.29 -12.50
C PRO A 56 0.17 -22.95 -11.69
N ARG A 57 -0.82 -23.84 -11.70
CA ARG A 57 -2.06 -23.68 -10.93
C ARG A 57 -1.79 -23.88 -9.44
N VAL A 58 -1.36 -22.81 -8.77
CA VAL A 58 -1.15 -22.79 -7.32
C VAL A 58 -2.49 -22.56 -6.61
N PRO A 59 -2.86 -23.37 -5.59
CA PRO A 59 -4.05 -23.10 -4.80
C PRO A 59 -3.91 -21.73 -4.12
N TYR A 60 -4.94 -20.89 -4.21
CA TYR A 60 -4.97 -19.53 -3.63
C TYR A 60 -3.86 -18.60 -4.17
N GLY A 61 -3.42 -18.77 -5.42
CA GLY A 61 -2.35 -17.94 -5.99
C GLY A 61 -2.71 -16.46 -6.14
N ASP A 62 -3.99 -16.14 -6.29
CA ASP A 62 -4.53 -14.77 -6.22
C ASP A 62 -4.28 -14.12 -4.85
N ILE A 63 -4.50 -14.88 -3.77
CA ILE A 63 -4.24 -14.44 -2.38
C ILE A 63 -2.73 -14.29 -2.14
N LEU A 64 -1.90 -15.20 -2.64
CA LEU A 64 -0.45 -15.07 -2.54
C LEU A 64 0.06 -13.80 -3.23
N LEU A 65 -0.43 -13.53 -4.44
CA LEU A 65 -0.10 -12.31 -5.19
C LEU A 65 -0.55 -11.07 -4.41
N TYR A 66 -1.76 -11.10 -3.83
CA TYR A 66 -2.26 -10.03 -2.95
C TYR A 66 -1.34 -9.80 -1.75
N THR A 67 -0.98 -10.86 -1.03
CA THR A 67 -0.15 -10.78 0.19
C THR A 67 1.25 -10.27 -0.12
N LEU A 68 1.87 -10.72 -1.21
CA LEU A 68 3.20 -10.24 -1.60
C LEU A 68 3.16 -8.76 -2.01
N SER A 69 2.15 -8.36 -2.79
CA SER A 69 1.98 -6.97 -3.21
C SER A 69 1.75 -6.03 -2.02
N THR A 70 0.81 -6.39 -1.14
CA THR A 70 0.52 -5.60 0.06
C THR A 70 1.68 -5.60 1.04
N GLY A 71 2.39 -6.72 1.20
CA GLY A 71 3.60 -6.82 2.03
C GLY A 71 4.72 -5.91 1.53
N TYR A 72 4.98 -5.88 0.23
CA TYR A 72 5.98 -5.00 -0.38
C TYR A 72 5.64 -3.52 -0.16
N VAL A 73 4.38 -3.14 -0.37
CA VAL A 73 3.92 -1.78 -0.09
C VAL A 73 4.13 -1.42 1.37
N LEU A 74 3.69 -2.26 2.31
CA LEU A 74 3.83 -2.00 3.75
C LEU A 74 5.29 -1.90 4.18
N TRP A 75 6.18 -2.70 3.58
CA TRP A 75 7.61 -2.60 3.78
C TRP A 75 8.14 -1.24 3.33
N SER A 76 7.79 -0.79 2.12
CA SER A 76 8.18 0.53 1.61
C SER A 76 7.65 1.68 2.50
N VAL A 77 6.41 1.60 2.98
CA VAL A 77 5.80 2.59 3.89
C VAL A 77 6.55 2.68 5.23
N THR A 78 7.06 1.55 5.70
CA THR A 78 7.72 1.43 7.00
C THR A 78 9.18 1.89 6.91
N ILE A 79 9.91 1.44 5.90
CA ILE A 79 11.35 1.63 5.77
C ILE A 79 11.71 2.85 4.92
N GLU A 80 11.05 3.08 3.78
CA GLU A 80 11.38 4.18 2.86
C GLU A 80 10.13 4.99 2.47
N PRO A 81 9.51 5.72 3.42
CA PRO A 81 8.28 6.47 3.15
C PRO A 81 8.44 7.54 2.05
N HIS A 82 9.67 7.99 1.80
CA HIS A 82 9.99 8.97 0.76
C HIS A 82 9.94 8.39 -0.67
N ALA A 83 10.02 7.06 -0.83
CA ALA A 83 9.87 6.40 -2.12
C ALA A 83 8.41 6.38 -2.61
N ILE A 84 7.46 6.70 -1.72
CA ILE A 84 6.03 6.64 -2.00
C ILE A 84 5.50 7.99 -2.47
N ARG A 85 4.65 7.97 -3.50
CA ARG A 85 3.93 9.16 -3.96
C ARG A 85 3.05 9.71 -2.83
N LYS A 86 3.14 11.01 -2.55
CA LYS A 86 2.41 11.71 -1.48
C LYS A 86 0.90 11.39 -1.41
N GLY A 87 0.20 11.33 -2.55
CA GLY A 87 -1.24 11.01 -2.56
C GLY A 87 -1.56 9.59 -2.07
N TYR A 88 -0.65 8.63 -2.30
CA TYR A 88 -0.80 7.27 -1.77
C TYR A 88 -0.45 7.20 -0.28
N TRP A 89 0.54 7.98 0.16
CA TRP A 89 0.84 8.17 1.57
C TRP A 89 -0.38 8.67 2.36
N ASP A 90 -1.06 9.72 1.86
CA ASP A 90 -2.26 10.27 2.52
C ASP A 90 -3.39 9.24 2.60
N PHE A 91 -3.56 8.42 1.57
CA PHE A 91 -4.53 7.33 1.56
C PHE A 91 -4.20 6.26 2.62
N LEU A 92 -2.93 5.86 2.71
CA LEU A 92 -2.48 4.87 3.71
C LEU A 92 -2.52 5.42 5.15
N SER A 93 -2.16 6.68 5.35
CA SER A 93 -2.28 7.34 6.65
C SER A 93 -3.75 7.37 7.09
N LYS A 94 -4.68 7.70 6.19
CA LYS A 94 -6.12 7.62 6.45
C LYS A 94 -6.61 6.20 6.76
N LEU A 95 -6.16 5.20 5.98
CA LEU A 95 -6.51 3.79 6.21
C LEU A 95 -6.06 3.28 7.58
N THR A 96 -4.90 3.73 8.06
CA THR A 96 -4.34 3.30 9.35
C THR A 96 -4.75 4.19 10.53
N GLY A 97 -5.53 5.25 10.28
CA GLY A 97 -5.90 6.24 11.29
C GLY A 97 -4.70 7.03 11.83
N GLY A 98 -3.73 7.36 10.97
CA GLY A 98 -2.52 8.10 11.33
C GLY A 98 -1.45 7.29 12.07
N ARG A 99 -1.66 5.99 12.28
CA ARG A 99 -0.72 5.14 13.04
C ARG A 99 0.61 4.94 12.34
N VAL A 100 0.62 4.91 10.99
CA VAL A 100 1.89 4.81 10.26
C VAL A 100 2.83 5.98 10.52
N GLU A 101 2.33 7.16 10.87
CA GLU A 101 3.18 8.31 11.21
C GLU A 101 3.89 8.13 12.55
N LEU A 102 3.33 7.31 13.45
CA LEU A 102 3.84 7.08 14.80
C LEU A 102 4.99 6.04 14.89
N LEU A 103 5.45 5.52 13.77
CA LEU A 103 6.56 4.56 13.73
C LEU A 103 7.89 5.24 14.05
N ASN A 104 8.70 4.62 14.92
CA ASN A 104 10.03 5.12 15.28
C ASN A 104 11.03 4.86 14.15
N ARG A 105 11.03 5.74 13.13
CA ARG A 105 11.82 5.56 11.91
C ARG A 105 13.31 5.82 12.08
N ARG A 106 13.73 6.54 13.13
CA ARG A 106 15.15 6.78 13.43
C ARG A 106 15.94 5.50 13.67
N LEU A 107 15.26 4.44 14.14
CA LEU A 107 15.88 3.12 14.33
C LEU A 107 16.28 2.45 13.02
N TYR A 108 15.65 2.82 11.90
CA TYR A 108 15.98 2.25 10.59
C TYR A 108 17.16 2.98 9.93
N ASP A 109 17.44 4.22 10.32
CA ASP A 109 18.56 5.01 9.77
C ASP A 109 19.93 4.37 10.03
N ILE A 110 20.07 3.56 11.09
CA ILE A 110 21.33 2.82 11.37
C ILE A 110 21.68 1.83 10.25
N HIS A 111 20.67 1.37 9.50
CA HIS A 111 20.85 0.43 8.38
C HIS A 111 21.13 1.16 7.06
N GLY A 112 21.27 2.50 7.08
CA GLY A 112 21.50 3.33 5.89
C GLY A 112 20.23 3.70 5.12
N PHE A 113 19.06 3.19 5.53
CA PHE A 113 17.78 3.62 4.98
C PHE A 113 17.46 5.02 5.49
N ARG A 114 17.23 5.99 4.60
CA ARG A 114 16.92 7.38 4.98
C ARG A 114 15.46 7.53 5.43
N SER A 115 15.07 6.74 6.41
CA SER A 115 13.70 6.54 6.85
C SER A 115 13.15 7.75 7.59
N SER A 116 13.99 8.50 8.32
CA SER A 116 13.56 9.67 9.09
C SER A 116 13.37 10.96 8.28
N LEU A 117 13.69 10.98 6.97
CA LEU A 117 13.65 12.21 6.15
C LEU A 117 12.32 12.95 6.20
N LEU A 118 11.20 12.21 6.13
CA LEU A 118 9.86 12.79 6.12
C LEU A 118 9.36 13.14 7.54
N PHE A 119 9.97 12.57 8.57
CA PHE A 119 9.56 12.68 9.98
C PHE A 119 10.75 12.97 10.91
N PRO A 120 11.53 14.04 10.68
CA PRO A 120 12.79 14.26 11.38
C PRO A 120 12.60 14.50 12.89
N ASN A 121 11.47 15.06 13.31
CA ASN A 121 11.22 15.48 14.69
C ASN A 121 10.37 14.51 15.51
N PHE A 122 9.90 13.42 14.91
CA PHE A 122 9.05 12.47 15.62
C PHE A 122 9.89 11.46 16.42
N THR A 123 9.71 11.46 17.74
CA THR A 123 10.19 10.39 18.63
C THR A 123 9.04 9.98 19.54
N PRO A 124 8.67 8.69 19.60
CA PRO A 124 7.58 8.27 20.45
C PRO A 124 7.98 8.45 21.92
N GLN A 125 7.15 9.16 22.69
CA GLN A 125 7.31 9.25 24.13
C GLN A 125 6.80 7.95 24.75
N LEU A 126 7.74 7.06 25.06
CA LEU A 126 7.44 5.77 25.67
C LEU A 126 7.38 5.93 27.18
N ASN A 127 6.29 5.47 27.80
CA ASN A 127 6.20 5.46 29.25
C ASN A 127 7.09 4.33 29.81
N PRO A 128 8.13 4.67 30.60
CA PRO A 128 9.09 3.70 31.15
C PRO A 128 8.43 2.58 31.96
N LYS A 129 7.24 2.82 32.53
CA LYS A 129 6.45 1.82 33.25
C LYS A 129 6.11 0.58 32.41
N PHE A 130 5.93 0.74 31.10
CA PHE A 130 5.45 -0.32 30.20
C PHE A 130 6.53 -0.88 29.26
N ILE A 131 7.67 -0.20 29.13
CA ILE A 131 8.77 -0.63 28.24
C ILE A 131 9.94 -1.28 28.99
N THR A 132 9.95 -1.22 30.32
CA THR A 132 11.02 -1.81 31.13
C THR A 132 10.54 -3.12 31.76
N ILE A 133 11.40 -4.13 31.72
CA ILE A 133 11.15 -5.44 32.37
C ILE A 133 11.12 -5.28 33.90
N ASN A 134 11.77 -4.23 34.43
CA ASN A 134 11.70 -3.85 35.84
C ASN A 134 11.58 -2.33 36.02
N PRO A 135 10.36 -1.78 36.09
CA PRO A 135 10.15 -0.33 36.18
C PRO A 135 10.69 0.27 37.48
N SER A 136 10.74 -0.50 38.58
CA SER A 136 11.24 -0.03 39.86
C SER A 136 12.75 0.23 39.90
N THR A 137 13.52 -0.40 39.01
CA THR A 137 14.99 -0.25 38.95
C THR A 137 15.41 0.96 38.11
N TYR A 138 14.64 1.33 37.09
CA TYR A 138 14.99 2.40 36.14
C TYR A 138 14.22 3.70 36.36
N LEU A 139 13.09 3.66 37.07
CA LEU A 139 12.37 4.86 37.50
C LEU A 139 12.94 5.32 38.84
N GLN A 140 13.88 6.26 38.82
CA GLN A 140 14.16 7.04 40.03
C GLN A 140 12.89 7.81 40.40
N PRO A 141 12.51 7.91 41.70
CA PRO A 141 11.44 8.79 42.12
C PRO A 141 11.82 10.21 41.70
N VAL A 142 11.14 10.76 40.70
CA VAL A 142 11.30 12.17 40.34
C VAL A 142 10.85 12.96 41.56
N ALA A 143 11.77 13.67 42.20
CA ALA A 143 11.45 14.53 43.33
C ALA A 143 10.36 15.52 42.91
N PRO A 144 9.34 15.78 43.75
CA PRO A 144 8.27 16.71 43.39
C PRO A 144 8.89 18.07 43.08
N SER A 145 8.60 18.60 41.89
CA SER A 145 9.00 19.93 41.49
C SER A 145 8.38 20.96 42.43
N SER A 146 9.23 21.62 43.23
CA SER A 146 8.92 22.77 44.07
C SER A 146 8.41 23.96 43.28
#